data_AF-A0A928QB84-F1
#
_entry.id   AF-A0A928QB84-F1
#
_cell.length_a   1.000
_cell.length_b   1.000
_cell.length_c   1.000
_cell.angle_alpha   90.00
_cell.angle_beta   90.00
_cell.angle_gamma   90.00
#
_symmetry.space_group_name_H-M   'P 1'
#
loop_
_entity.id
_entity.type
_entity.pdbx_description
1 polymer ?
#
loop_
_entity_poly.entity_id
_entity_poly.type
_entity_poly.pdbx_seq_one_letter_code
_entity_poly.pdbx_strand_id
1 'polypeptide(L)' 'MDNRIRVPPIELRWLLCPFCGAKTVLFDNTANCHGVHIKCTRGCKQVFEIKIRNGEQVHS' A
#
# COMPACT_ATOMS: atom_id res chain seq x y z
N MET A 1 19.71 23.48 -23.97
CA MET A 1 18.45 23.50 -23.19
C MET A 1 18.29 22.11 -22.59
N ASP A 2 18.42 21.98 -21.27
CA ASP A 2 18.42 20.69 -20.58
C ASP A 2 16.95 20.25 -20.39
N ASN A 3 16.45 19.38 -21.27
CA ASN A 3 15.05 18.93 -21.29
C ASN A 3 14.86 17.69 -20.40
N ARG A 4 15.26 17.78 -19.12
CA ARG A 4 15.06 16.70 -18.15
C ARG A 4 13.68 16.82 -17.52
N ILE A 5 12.78 15.92 -17.92
CA ILE A 5 11.51 15.69 -17.23
C ILE A 5 11.83 15.26 -15.79
N ARG A 6 11.47 16.09 -14.81
CA ARG A 6 11.57 15.72 -13.39
C ARG A 6 10.40 14.80 -13.06
N VAL A 7 10.62 13.49 -13.12
CA VAL A 7 9.63 12.52 -12.63
C VAL A 7 9.64 12.59 -11.10
N PRO A 8 8.47 12.71 -10.44
CA PRO A 8 8.40 12.62 -8.98
C PRO A 8 9.05 11.32 -8.49
N PRO A 9 9.73 11.33 -7.33
CA PRO A 9 10.32 10.12 -6.79
C PRO A 9 9.24 9.08 -6.48
N ILE A 10 9.55 7.82 -6.78
CA ILE A 10 8.77 6.67 -6.32
C ILE A 10 9.01 6.53 -4.82
N GLU A 11 7.95 6.64 -4.03
CA GLU A 11 7.99 6.47 -2.57
C GLU A 11 7.36 5.16 -2.17
N LEU A 12 8.08 4.33 -1.40
CA LEU A 12 7.54 3.09 -0.84
C LEU A 12 6.90 3.35 0.52
N ARG A 13 5.69 2.83 0.70
CA ARG A 13 4.88 2.96 1.93
C ARG A 13 4.45 1.58 2.42
N TRP A 14 4.37 1.44 3.73
CA TRP A 14 3.87 0.21 4.35
C TRP A 14 2.34 0.24 4.41
N LEU A 15 1.74 -0.83 3.91
CA LEU A 15 0.35 -1.15 4.17
C LEU A 15 0.23 -1.73 5.59
N LEU A 16 -0.72 -1.20 6.35
CA LEU A 16 -0.99 -1.56 7.72
C LEU A 16 -2.21 -2.48 7.78
N CYS A 17 -2.14 -3.50 8.62
CA CYS A 17 -3.29 -4.34 8.92
C CYS A 17 -4.37 -3.50 9.62
N PRO A 18 -5.63 -3.46 9.13
CA PRO A 18 -6.68 -2.64 9.71
C PRO A 18 -7.10 -3.11 11.12
N PHE A 19 -6.79 -4.37 11.49
CA PHE A 19 -7.17 -4.93 12.77
C PHE A 19 -6.12 -4.76 13.88
N CYS A 20 -4.84 -4.77 13.53
CA CYS A 20 -3.76 -4.76 14.54
C CYS A 20 -2.61 -3.80 14.23
N GLY A 21 -2.69 -3.00 13.15
CA GLY A 21 -1.67 -2.02 12.77
C GLY A 21 -0.35 -2.60 12.28
N ALA A 22 -0.21 -3.93 12.21
CA ALA A 22 1.03 -4.55 11.77
C ALA A 22 1.31 -4.25 10.29
N LYS A 23 2.57 -3.93 9.96
CA LYS A 23 3.04 -3.75 8.59
C LYS A 23 2.97 -5.07 7.83
N THR A 24 2.36 -5.08 6.65
CA THR A 24 2.16 -6.30 5.86
C THR A 24 2.89 -6.25 4.51
N VAL A 25 2.58 -5.26 3.68
CA VAL A 25 3.05 -5.17 2.29
C VAL A 25 3.64 -3.79 2.04
N LEU A 26 4.67 -3.69 1.20
CA LEU A 26 5.15 -2.43 0.67
C LEU A 26 4.48 -2.15 -0.68
N PHE A 27 4.03 -0.92 -0.88
CA PHE A 27 3.51 -0.44 -2.16
C PHE A 27 4.06 0.94 -2.44
N ASP A 28 4.18 1.30 -3.72
CA ASP A 28 4.61 2.63 -4.12
C ASP A 28 3.46 3.64 -4.21
N ASN A 29 3.80 4.92 -4.21
CA ASN A 29 2.87 6.05 -4.32
C ASN A 29 2.12 6.16 -5.65
N THR A 30 2.35 5.27 -6.63
CA THR A 30 1.58 5.21 -7.89
C THR A 30 0.58 4.04 -7.91
N ALA A 31 0.64 3.14 -6.92
CA ALA A 31 -0.16 1.92 -6.88
C ALA A 31 -1.67 2.18 -6.72
N ASN A 32 -2.47 1.32 -7.37
CA ASN A 32 -3.91 1.17 -7.17
C ASN A 32 -4.23 -0.33 -7.09
N CYS A 33 -5.02 -0.74 -6.10
CA CYS A 33 -5.30 -2.15 -5.85
C CYS A 33 -6.68 -2.34 -5.20
N HIS A 34 -7.42 -3.32 -5.71
CA HIS A 34 -8.71 -3.79 -5.19
C HIS A 34 -8.88 -5.27 -5.57
N GLY A 35 -9.67 -6.02 -4.80
CA GLY A 35 -9.92 -7.45 -5.02
C GLY A 35 -8.80 -8.39 -4.56
N VAL A 36 -7.66 -7.87 -4.08
CA VAL A 36 -6.54 -8.66 -3.56
C VAL A 36 -6.68 -8.82 -2.05
N HIS A 37 -6.60 -10.06 -1.57
CA HIS A 37 -6.75 -10.38 -0.15
C HIS A 37 -5.48 -11.00 0.42
N ILE A 38 -5.10 -10.58 1.62
CA ILE A 38 -3.94 -11.14 2.33
C ILE A 38 -4.33 -11.56 3.75
N LYS A 39 -3.60 -12.54 4.28
CA LYS A 39 -3.64 -12.90 5.69
C LYS A 39 -2.58 -12.13 6.46
N CYS A 40 -2.95 -11.48 7.57
CA CYS A 40 -1.98 -10.89 8.48
C CYS A 40 -1.08 -11.98 9.08
N THR A 41 0.23 -11.98 8.80
CA THR A 41 1.16 -12.99 9.35
C THR A 41 1.81 -12.59 10.67
N ARG A 42 1.71 -11.31 11.05
CA ARG A 42 2.47 -10.72 12.17
C ARG A 42 1.70 -10.60 13.48
N GLY A 43 0.37 -10.54 13.45
CA GLY A 43 -0.44 -10.24 14.64
C GLY A 43 -1.76 -11.01 14.68
N CYS A 44 -2.85 -10.35 14.28
CA CYS A 44 -4.22 -10.84 14.45
C CYS A 44 -4.62 -12.06 13.60
N LYS A 45 -3.81 -12.45 12.60
CA LYS A 45 -4.09 -13.57 11.67
C LYS A 45 -5.38 -13.46 10.85
N GLN A 46 -6.04 -12.31 10.88
CA GLN A 46 -7.22 -12.02 10.07
C GLN A 46 -6.86 -11.87 8.60
N VAL A 47 -7.81 -12.22 7.73
CA VAL A 47 -7.73 -11.99 6.28
C VAL A 47 -8.45 -10.68 5.98
N PHE A 48 -7.85 -9.84 5.15
CA PHE A 48 -8.45 -8.58 4.72
C PHE A 48 -8.07 -8.25 3.28
N GLU A 49 -8.91 -7.43 2.66
CA GLU A 49 -8.67 -6.88 1.34
C GLU A 49 -7.65 -5.73 1.40
N ILE A 50 -6.69 -5.73 0.49
CA ILE A 50 -5.82 -4.59 0.24
C ILE A 50 -6.58 -3.61 -0.66
N LYS A 51 -6.85 -2.41 -0.13
CA LYS A 51 -7.43 -1.30 -0.87
C LYS A 51 -6.42 -0.16 -0.94
N ILE A 52 -5.90 0.09 -2.13
CA ILE A 52 -5.01 1.22 -2.41
C ILE A 52 -5.66 2.08 -3.49
N ARG A 53 -5.83 3.37 -3.21
CA ARG A 53 -6.40 4.34 -4.15
C ARG A 53 -5.48 5.55 -4.21
N ASN A 54 -5.07 5.94 -5.41
CA ASN A 54 -4.18 7.08 -5.65
C ASN A 54 -2.90 7.05 -4.78
N GLY A 55 -2.27 5.88 -4.62
CA GLY A 55 -1.04 5.75 -3.83
C GLY A 55 -1.24 5.81 -2.31
N GLU A 56 -2.47 5.70 -1.81
CA GLU A 56 -2.79 5.69 -0.39
C GLU A 56 -3.62 4.47 0.01
N GLN A 57 -3.32 3.94 1.20
CA GLN A 57 -4.12 2.90 1.80
C GLN A 57 -5.48 3.47 2.24
N VAL A 58 -6.56 2.83 1.78
CA VAL A 58 -7.91 3.16 2.21
C VAL A 58 -8.38 2.11 3.22
N HIS A 59 -8.81 2.56 4.39
CA HIS A 59 -9.47 1.70 5.36
C HIS A 59 -10.96 1.72 5.05
N SER A 60 -11.54 0.56 4.75
CA SER A 60 -13.00 0.40 4.68
C SER A 60 -13.58 0.02 6.02
#